data_AF-A0A5C5UQZ0-F1
#
_entry.id   AF-A0A5C5UQZ0-F1
#
_cell.length_a   1.000
_cell.length_b   1.000
_cell.length_c   1.000
_cell.angle_alpha   90.00
_cell.angle_beta   90.00
_cell.angle_gamma   90.00
#
_symmetry.space_group_name_H-M   'P 1'
#
loop_
_entity.id
_entity.type
_entity.pdbx_description
1 polymer ?
#
loop_
_entity_poly.entity_id
_entity_poly.type
_entity_poly.pdbx_seq_one_letter_code
_entity_poly.pdbx_strand_id
1 'polypeptide(L)'
;MHIPSLDDVAAFLRGIDELPDVADDHIVVSSQDFCSVIYFASETVDHLIVRSFLRNRLEPQEIEVAAEAVTWSNSEFVGLTTLLEPAKDSSIAVHFRISLPIRAGLTTHQLHSFLEQAFTETRSAADHFMIQFPSLGRPVKSADQQLEQDREYARNIAGKSLITAHTPTTWADESRRLEELLVIDPELSAVTPKRIEHILKRWGPRNLEYQIHGSSLLTQLGGIRLSFVITAIAPNTDPHSFALVVEADWEPDLVPIGDSVRMFQICNEWNESSVSVKAACHTNGTEAIRVSVTNTILIRHGLGEAQLIGAVRVAIHNVLTAVDSLSIEATGNSMVHWPL
;
A
#
# COMPACT_ATOMS: atom_id res chain seq x y z
N MET A 1 10.69 -2.37 21.60
CA MET A 1 9.70 -2.41 20.51
C MET A 1 8.34 -2.72 21.10
N HIS A 2 7.31 -2.06 20.61
CA HIS A 2 5.93 -2.27 21.05
C HIS A 2 4.98 -2.00 19.87
N ILE A 3 3.74 -2.48 19.98
CA ILE A 3 2.68 -2.15 19.02
C ILE A 3 2.28 -0.68 19.30
N PRO A 4 2.38 0.24 18.33
CA PRO A 4 2.08 1.64 18.55
C PRO A 4 0.60 1.84 18.87
N SER A 5 0.31 2.80 19.74
CA SER A 5 -1.05 3.33 19.97
C SER A 5 -1.30 4.60 19.15
N LEU A 6 -2.55 5.08 19.11
CA LEU A 6 -2.83 6.42 18.57
C LEU A 6 -2.16 7.52 19.40
N ASP A 7 -1.96 7.32 20.70
CA ASP A 7 -1.24 8.29 21.53
C ASP A 7 0.24 8.41 21.11
N ASP A 8 0.88 7.29 20.74
CA ASP A 8 2.25 7.30 20.22
C ASP A 8 2.34 8.10 18.90
N VAL A 9 1.36 7.89 18.01
CA VAL A 9 1.25 8.63 16.74
C VAL A 9 1.01 10.11 16.98
N ALA A 10 0.06 10.46 17.86
CA ALA A 10 -0.26 11.85 18.20
C ALA A 10 0.93 12.57 18.85
N ALA A 11 1.70 11.87 19.69
CA ALA A 11 2.91 12.42 20.30
C ALA A 11 3.97 12.77 19.24
N PHE A 12 4.17 11.91 18.23
CA PHE A 12 5.04 12.20 17.10
C PHE A 12 4.56 13.43 16.31
N LEU A 13 3.27 13.45 15.93
CA LEU A 13 2.71 14.53 15.09
C LEU A 13 2.86 15.90 15.75
N ARG A 14 2.59 15.99 17.05
CA ARG A 14 2.84 17.24 17.83
C ARG A 14 4.32 17.64 17.85
N GLY A 15 5.23 16.68 17.73
CA GLY A 15 6.68 16.91 17.68
C GLY A 15 7.18 17.45 16.34
N ILE A 16 6.38 17.36 15.27
CA ILE A 16 6.68 17.91 13.94
C ILE A 16 5.80 19.12 13.60
N ASP A 17 5.29 19.81 14.62
CA ASP A 17 4.42 20.99 14.52
C ASP A 17 3.10 20.78 13.77
N GLU A 18 2.68 19.52 13.58
CA GLU A 18 1.33 19.19 13.14
C GLU A 18 0.35 19.33 14.31
N LEU A 19 -0.90 19.71 14.01
CA LEU A 19 -1.98 19.85 15.00
C LEU A 19 -2.99 18.71 14.83
N PRO A 20 -2.71 17.51 15.37
CA PRO A 20 -3.60 16.37 15.23
C PRO A 20 -4.88 16.57 16.03
N ASP A 21 -6.02 16.34 15.38
CA ASP A 21 -7.31 16.16 16.04
C ASP A 21 -7.51 14.67 16.32
N VAL A 22 -7.45 14.30 17.60
CA VAL A 22 -7.39 12.91 18.06
C VAL A 22 -8.79 12.46 18.48
N ALA A 23 -9.32 11.43 17.81
CA ALA A 23 -10.51 10.71 18.19
C ALA A 23 -10.15 9.37 18.85
N ASP A 24 -11.15 8.59 19.26
CA ASP A 24 -10.94 7.30 19.94
C ASP A 24 -10.31 6.24 19.00
N ASP A 25 -10.64 6.28 17.71
CA ASP A 25 -10.29 5.26 16.71
C ASP A 25 -9.47 5.80 15.53
N HIS A 26 -9.25 7.12 15.46
CA HIS A 26 -8.45 7.75 14.40
C HIS A 26 -7.85 9.09 14.81
N ILE A 27 -6.92 9.59 14.00
CA ILE A 27 -6.35 10.94 14.08
C ILE A 27 -6.56 11.64 12.75
N VAL A 28 -7.03 12.88 12.80
CA VAL A 28 -7.15 13.77 11.64
C VAL A 28 -6.00 14.78 11.64
N VAL A 29 -5.28 14.85 10.53
CA VAL A 29 -4.26 15.88 10.26
C VAL A 29 -4.73 16.70 9.07
N SER A 30 -5.20 17.92 9.37
CA SER A 30 -5.75 18.84 8.39
C SER A 30 -4.63 19.72 7.82
N SER A 31 -4.33 19.57 6.52
CA SER A 31 -3.43 20.47 5.80
C SER A 31 -4.20 21.40 4.85
N GLN A 32 -3.51 22.33 4.20
CA GLN A 32 -4.14 23.27 3.27
C GLN A 32 -4.75 22.57 2.04
N ASP A 33 -4.05 21.60 1.45
CA ASP A 33 -4.39 21.05 0.13
C ASP A 33 -5.00 19.64 0.23
N PHE A 34 -4.65 18.89 1.27
CA PHE A 34 -5.18 17.56 1.55
C PHE A 34 -5.49 17.39 3.04
N CYS A 35 -6.26 16.36 3.37
CA CYS A 35 -6.43 15.89 4.74
C CYS A 35 -5.88 14.47 4.84
N SER A 36 -5.25 14.13 5.97
CA SER A 36 -4.82 12.77 6.29
C SER A 36 -5.61 12.25 7.48
N VAL A 37 -6.08 11.01 7.38
CA VAL A 37 -6.75 10.26 8.44
C VAL A 37 -5.88 9.06 8.78
N ILE A 38 -5.46 8.98 10.04
CA ILE A 38 -4.57 7.94 10.54
C ILE A 38 -5.36 7.02 11.46
N TYR A 39 -5.37 5.72 11.18
CA TYR A 39 -6.16 4.74 11.92
C TYR A 39 -5.55 3.34 11.82
N PHE A 40 -6.05 2.42 12.62
CA PHE A 40 -5.68 1.00 12.53
C PHE A 40 -6.71 0.24 11.69
N ALA A 41 -6.23 -0.63 10.80
CA ALA A 41 -7.05 -1.53 10.01
C ALA A 41 -6.38 -2.90 9.91
N SER A 42 -7.19 -3.94 9.71
CA SER A 42 -6.70 -5.32 9.58
C SER A 42 -6.99 -5.85 8.17
N GLU A 43 -6.00 -6.52 7.59
CA GLU A 43 -6.14 -7.38 6.40
C GLU A 43 -5.67 -8.78 6.82
N THR A 44 -4.48 -9.20 6.41
CA THR A 44 -3.83 -10.43 6.91
C THR A 44 -3.20 -10.23 8.28
N VAL A 45 -2.78 -8.99 8.59
CA VAL A 45 -2.30 -8.55 9.91
C VAL A 45 -2.85 -7.16 10.19
N ASP A 46 -2.59 -6.65 11.40
CA ASP A 46 -2.92 -5.27 11.76
C ASP A 46 -1.91 -4.30 11.14
N HIS A 47 -2.44 -3.22 10.57
CA HIS A 47 -1.70 -2.14 9.95
C HIS A 47 -2.05 -0.80 10.58
N LEU A 48 -1.06 0.08 10.67
CA LEU A 48 -1.24 1.52 10.80
C LEU A 48 -1.40 2.11 9.40
N ILE A 49 -2.50 2.83 9.17
CA ILE A 49 -2.86 3.39 7.87
C ILE A 49 -2.80 4.90 7.94
N VAL A 50 -2.14 5.51 6.95
CA VAL A 50 -2.29 6.93 6.63
C VAL A 50 -3.08 6.99 5.32
N ARG A 51 -4.37 7.35 5.40
CA ARG A 51 -5.22 7.57 4.23
C ARG A 51 -5.43 9.06 4.05
N SER A 52 -5.07 9.58 2.89
CA SER A 52 -5.16 10.99 2.57
C SER A 52 -6.07 11.22 1.39
N PHE A 53 -6.58 12.45 1.25
CA PHE A 53 -7.43 12.83 0.13
C PHE A 53 -7.28 14.30 -0.21
N LEU A 54 -7.36 14.60 -1.51
CA LEU A 54 -7.42 15.98 -1.99
C LEU A 54 -8.79 16.58 -1.65
N ARG A 55 -8.78 17.86 -1.26
CA ARG A 55 -9.98 18.53 -0.74
C ARG A 55 -11.02 18.82 -1.82
N ASN A 56 -10.55 19.18 -3.00
CA ASN A 56 -11.39 19.36 -4.17
C ASN A 56 -11.44 18.05 -4.96
N ARG A 57 -12.38 18.00 -5.90
CA ARG A 57 -12.70 16.79 -6.66
C ARG A 57 -12.58 17.09 -8.14
N LEU A 58 -12.31 16.03 -8.89
CA LEU A 58 -12.31 16.06 -10.35
C LEU A 58 -13.73 15.99 -10.87
N GLU A 59 -13.93 16.58 -12.04
CA GLU A 59 -15.16 16.46 -12.80
C GLU A 59 -15.21 15.10 -13.52
N PRO A 60 -16.40 14.52 -13.75
CA PRO A 60 -16.53 13.22 -14.41
C PRO A 60 -15.82 13.12 -15.77
N GLN A 61 -15.72 14.23 -16.50
CA GLN A 61 -15.07 14.27 -17.81
C GLN A 61 -13.54 14.11 -17.73
N GLU A 62 -12.94 14.23 -16.55
CA GLU A 62 -11.49 14.13 -16.34
C GLU A 62 -11.04 12.69 -16.02
N ILE A 63 -11.97 11.72 -15.93
CA ILE A 63 -11.69 10.35 -15.45
C ILE A 63 -10.59 9.63 -16.23
N GLU A 64 -10.54 9.76 -17.56
CA GLU A 64 -9.55 9.07 -18.38
C GLU A 64 -8.13 9.60 -18.11
N VAL A 65 -7.98 10.93 -18.07
CA VAL A 65 -6.68 11.58 -17.76
C VAL A 65 -6.28 11.32 -16.30
N ALA A 66 -7.26 11.26 -15.39
CA ALA A 66 -7.03 10.92 -13.99
C ALA A 66 -6.56 9.47 -13.83
N ALA A 67 -7.09 8.53 -14.61
CA ALA A 67 -6.66 7.14 -14.60
C ALA A 67 -5.19 6.99 -15.02
N GLU A 68 -4.75 7.76 -16.02
CA GLU A 68 -3.33 7.83 -16.41
C GLU A 68 -2.46 8.41 -15.30
N ALA A 69 -2.90 9.50 -14.65
CA ALA A 69 -2.19 10.12 -13.53
C ALA A 69 -2.06 9.18 -12.33
N VAL A 70 -3.11 8.42 -12.02
CA VAL A 70 -3.12 7.39 -10.97
C VAL A 70 -2.17 6.26 -11.31
N THR A 71 -2.17 5.79 -12.56
CA THR A 71 -1.26 4.74 -13.03
C THR A 71 0.18 5.19 -12.91
N TRP A 72 0.50 6.40 -13.35
CA TRP A 72 1.82 7.00 -13.18
C TRP A 72 2.21 7.10 -11.70
N SER A 73 1.33 7.66 -10.86
CA SER A 73 1.57 7.83 -9.43
C SER A 73 1.84 6.48 -8.74
N ASN A 74 1.05 5.45 -9.06
CA ASN A 74 1.23 4.11 -8.53
C ASN A 74 2.54 3.44 -8.98
N SER A 75 3.09 3.84 -10.13
CA SER A 75 4.38 3.38 -10.63
C SER A 75 5.58 4.14 -10.05
N GLU A 76 5.42 5.44 -9.78
CA GLU A 76 6.49 6.32 -9.32
C GLU A 76 6.71 6.22 -7.81
N PHE A 77 5.63 6.23 -7.03
CA PHE A 77 5.72 6.24 -5.56
C PHE A 77 5.70 4.81 -5.02
N VAL A 78 6.81 4.37 -4.42
CA VAL A 78 7.00 2.98 -4.00
C VAL A 78 6.02 2.57 -2.88
N GLY A 79 5.82 3.42 -1.87
CA GLY A 79 4.96 3.12 -0.71
C GLY A 79 3.50 3.57 -0.87
N LEU A 80 3.28 4.62 -1.66
CA LEU A 80 1.95 5.18 -1.93
C LEU A 80 1.10 4.31 -2.85
N THR A 81 -0.16 4.15 -2.46
CA THR A 81 -1.25 3.75 -3.34
C THR A 81 -2.14 4.94 -3.61
N THR A 82 -2.34 5.27 -4.88
CA THR A 82 -3.26 6.29 -5.35
C THR A 82 -4.48 5.61 -5.97
N LEU A 83 -5.68 6.13 -5.68
CA LEU A 83 -6.94 5.63 -6.22
C LEU A 83 -7.97 6.75 -6.39
N LEU A 84 -8.96 6.49 -7.22
CA LEU A 84 -10.10 7.36 -7.46
C LEU A 84 -11.34 6.80 -6.76
N GLU A 85 -12.05 7.63 -6.00
CA GLU A 85 -13.30 7.24 -5.33
C GLU A 85 -14.44 8.11 -5.88
N PRO A 86 -15.49 7.51 -6.46
CA PRO A 86 -16.64 8.27 -6.92
C PRO A 86 -17.42 8.83 -5.73
N ALA A 87 -17.71 10.13 -5.76
CA ALA A 87 -18.50 10.79 -4.75
C ALA A 87 -20.01 10.76 -5.08
N LYS A 88 -20.84 11.07 -4.06
CA LYS A 88 -22.31 11.06 -4.17
C LYS A 88 -22.88 12.00 -5.23
N ASP A 89 -22.15 13.05 -5.59
CA ASP A 89 -22.51 14.06 -6.58
C ASP A 89 -21.92 13.75 -7.97
N SER A 90 -21.41 12.53 -8.19
CA SER A 90 -20.72 12.08 -9.40
C SER A 90 -19.33 12.68 -9.63
N SER A 91 -18.88 13.63 -8.81
CA SER A 91 -17.49 14.07 -8.84
C SER A 91 -16.54 12.96 -8.35
N ILE A 92 -15.26 13.07 -8.65
CA ILE A 92 -14.28 12.03 -8.36
C ILE A 92 -13.26 12.55 -7.36
N ALA A 93 -13.13 11.88 -6.22
CA ALA A 93 -12.14 12.20 -5.21
C ALA A 93 -10.83 11.44 -5.48
N VAL A 94 -9.69 12.11 -5.28
CA VAL A 94 -8.37 11.50 -5.37
C VAL A 94 -7.90 11.14 -3.96
N HIS A 95 -7.57 9.87 -3.77
CA HIS A 95 -7.15 9.30 -2.51
C HIS A 95 -5.74 8.76 -2.59
N PHE A 96 -5.07 8.82 -1.45
CA PHE A 96 -3.75 8.26 -1.24
C PHE A 96 -3.76 7.36 0.00
N ARG A 97 -2.99 6.27 -0.02
CA ARG A 97 -2.82 5.38 1.13
C ARG A 97 -1.38 4.92 1.25
N ILE A 98 -0.86 4.93 2.48
CA ILE A 98 0.35 4.20 2.86
C ILE A 98 0.01 3.38 4.12
N SER A 99 0.51 2.14 4.17
CA SER A 99 0.29 1.23 5.29
C SER A 99 1.60 0.74 5.90
N LEU A 100 1.56 0.40 7.18
CA LEU A 100 2.67 -0.23 7.90
C LEU A 100 2.15 -1.39 8.75
N PRO A 101 2.62 -2.63 8.55
CA PRO A 101 2.27 -3.73 9.45
C PRO A 101 2.88 -3.48 10.84
N ILE A 102 2.06 -3.58 11.89
CA ILE A 102 2.46 -3.21 13.26
C ILE A 102 2.55 -4.36 14.26
N ARG A 103 2.06 -5.54 13.89
CA ARG A 103 1.86 -6.65 14.83
C ARG A 103 3.13 -7.20 15.47
N ALA A 104 4.26 -7.17 14.75
CA ALA A 104 5.57 -7.56 15.29
C ALA A 104 6.21 -6.48 16.20
N GLY A 105 5.48 -5.40 16.48
CA GLY A 105 5.97 -4.22 17.17
C GLY A 105 6.90 -3.38 16.30
N LEU A 106 7.08 -2.13 16.70
CA LEU A 106 7.97 -1.16 16.07
C LEU A 106 8.90 -0.54 17.10
N THR A 107 10.02 -0.02 16.64
CA THR A 107 10.76 1.01 17.38
C THR A 107 10.15 2.39 17.12
N THR A 108 10.40 3.34 18.02
CA THR A 108 10.04 4.75 17.83
C THR A 108 10.59 5.30 16.52
N HIS A 109 11.84 4.95 16.16
CA HIS A 109 12.45 5.37 14.89
C HIS A 109 11.73 4.81 13.66
N GLN A 110 11.30 3.54 13.69
CA GLN A 110 10.51 2.93 12.62
C GLN A 110 9.15 3.64 12.45
N LEU A 111 8.45 3.93 13.56
CA LEU A 111 7.18 4.67 13.52
C LEU A 111 7.36 6.07 12.94
N HIS A 112 8.35 6.82 13.43
CA HIS A 112 8.61 8.19 12.97
C HIS A 112 8.92 8.22 11.47
N SER A 113 9.85 7.37 11.01
CA SER A 113 10.21 7.33 9.59
C SER A 113 9.07 6.91 8.68
N PHE A 114 8.17 6.03 9.15
CA PHE A 114 6.96 5.73 8.41
C PHE A 114 6.06 6.96 8.24
N LEU A 115 5.79 7.69 9.33
CA LEU A 115 4.92 8.86 9.27
C LEU A 115 5.53 9.98 8.41
N GLU A 116 6.83 10.27 8.57
CA GLU A 116 7.57 11.24 7.73
C GLU A 116 7.46 10.91 6.25
N GLN A 117 7.67 9.64 5.91
CA GLN A 117 7.56 9.17 4.53
C GLN A 117 6.12 9.25 4.01
N ALA A 118 5.15 8.88 4.85
CA ALA A 118 3.74 8.92 4.47
C ALA A 118 3.28 10.33 4.06
N PHE A 119 3.64 11.34 4.84
CA PHE A 119 3.34 12.73 4.51
C PHE A 119 4.14 13.25 3.32
N THR A 120 5.40 12.84 3.20
CA THR A 120 6.28 13.27 2.10
C THR A 120 5.77 12.77 0.75
N GLU A 121 5.51 11.46 0.62
CA GLU A 121 4.98 10.86 -0.61
C GLU A 121 3.58 11.39 -0.93
N THR A 122 2.69 11.52 0.08
CA THR A 122 1.36 12.11 -0.10
C THR A 122 1.46 13.53 -0.66
N ARG A 123 2.35 14.37 -0.11
CA ARG A 123 2.51 15.75 -0.57
C ARG A 123 3.04 15.81 -2.00
N SER A 124 4.07 15.02 -2.33
CA SER A 124 4.61 14.97 -3.68
C SER A 124 3.58 14.48 -4.70
N ALA A 125 2.76 13.48 -4.35
CA ALA A 125 1.67 13.02 -5.21
C ALA A 125 0.57 14.09 -5.33
N ALA A 126 0.14 14.70 -4.22
CA ALA A 126 -0.83 15.80 -4.22
C ALA A 126 -0.38 16.95 -5.13
N ASP A 127 0.88 17.37 -5.05
CA ASP A 127 1.46 18.42 -5.89
C ASP A 127 1.40 18.04 -7.38
N HIS A 128 1.74 16.79 -7.72
CA HIS A 128 1.62 16.28 -9.09
C HIS A 128 0.18 16.38 -9.62
N PHE A 129 -0.79 15.90 -8.84
CA PHE A 129 -2.20 15.98 -9.21
C PHE A 129 -2.69 17.43 -9.32
N MET A 130 -2.30 18.33 -8.44
CA MET A 130 -2.69 19.74 -8.53
C MET A 130 -2.06 20.48 -9.71
N ILE A 131 -0.85 20.10 -10.13
CA ILE A 131 -0.20 20.62 -11.35
C ILE A 131 -0.98 20.17 -12.58
N GLN A 132 -1.38 18.89 -12.63
CA GLN A 132 -2.11 18.33 -13.76
C GLN A 132 -3.59 18.76 -13.80
N PHE A 133 -4.21 18.91 -12.63
CA PHE A 133 -5.61 19.28 -12.44
C PHE A 133 -5.72 20.49 -11.50
N PRO A 134 -5.62 21.73 -12.03
CA PRO A 134 -5.67 22.93 -11.20
C PRO A 134 -6.96 23.12 -10.40
N SER A 135 -8.06 22.46 -10.81
CA SER A 135 -9.33 22.38 -10.08
C SER A 135 -9.18 21.75 -8.69
N LEU A 136 -8.19 20.87 -8.51
CA LEU A 136 -7.87 20.22 -7.24
C LEU A 136 -7.17 21.14 -6.23
N GLY A 137 -6.73 22.33 -6.67
CA GLY A 137 -6.01 23.30 -5.84
C GLY A 137 -6.85 23.93 -4.72
N ARG A 138 -6.29 24.96 -4.07
CA ARG A 138 -6.73 25.45 -2.75
C ARG A 138 -8.25 25.58 -2.53
N PRO A 139 -8.80 25.00 -1.44
CA PRO A 139 -10.19 25.17 -1.06
C PRO A 139 -10.49 26.62 -0.63
N VAL A 140 -11.71 27.09 -0.86
CA VAL A 140 -12.17 28.45 -0.49
C VAL A 140 -12.73 28.51 0.95
N LYS A 141 -12.74 27.40 1.68
CA LYS A 141 -13.36 27.26 3.01
C LYS A 141 -12.49 27.82 4.13
N SER A 142 -13.11 28.32 5.20
CA SER A 142 -12.38 28.70 6.43
C SER A 142 -11.79 27.47 7.13
N ALA A 143 -10.76 27.66 7.96
CA ALA A 143 -10.08 26.56 8.67
C ALA A 143 -11.06 25.71 9.52
N ASP A 144 -11.99 26.34 10.22
CA ASP A 144 -12.98 25.63 11.05
C ASP A 144 -13.94 24.77 10.20
N GLN A 145 -14.35 25.29 9.04
CA GLN A 145 -15.21 24.54 8.11
C GLN A 145 -14.47 23.38 7.45
N GLN A 146 -13.16 23.53 7.21
CA GLN A 146 -12.33 22.46 6.69
C GLN A 146 -12.19 21.35 7.72
N LEU A 147 -11.84 21.69 8.97
CA LEU A 147 -11.69 20.70 10.03
C LEU A 147 -12.98 19.92 10.30
N GLU A 148 -14.14 20.58 10.28
CA GLU A 148 -15.41 19.87 10.48
C GLU A 148 -15.72 18.88 9.35
N GLN A 149 -15.41 19.24 8.10
CA GLN A 149 -15.55 18.32 6.97
C GLN A 149 -14.56 17.17 7.03
N ASP A 150 -13.33 17.44 7.47
CA ASP A 150 -12.31 16.42 7.65
C ASP A 150 -12.74 15.41 8.72
N ARG A 151 -13.33 15.88 9.83
CA ARG A 151 -13.95 15.03 10.86
C ARG A 151 -15.12 14.21 10.36
N GLU A 152 -16.00 14.81 9.54
CA GLU A 152 -17.13 14.09 8.94
C GLU A 152 -16.64 13.00 7.99
N TYR A 153 -15.64 13.31 7.17
CA TYR A 153 -15.06 12.36 6.24
C TYR A 153 -14.31 11.24 6.97
N ALA A 154 -13.51 11.55 7.98
CA ALA A 154 -12.78 10.57 8.78
C ALA A 154 -13.71 9.54 9.44
N ARG A 155 -14.86 9.98 9.96
CA ARG A 155 -15.92 9.09 10.49
C ARG A 155 -16.48 8.10 9.47
N ASN A 156 -16.41 8.42 8.18
CA ASN A 156 -16.89 7.55 7.10
C ASN A 156 -15.80 6.61 6.56
N ILE A 157 -14.53 6.84 6.87
CA ILE A 157 -13.42 5.94 6.52
C ILE A 157 -13.11 4.99 7.67
N ALA A 158 -13.00 5.51 8.90
CA ALA A 158 -12.56 4.75 10.06
C ALA A 158 -13.46 3.52 10.23
N GLY A 159 -12.85 2.33 10.27
CA GLY A 159 -13.56 1.05 10.34
C GLY A 159 -13.98 0.41 9.01
N LYS A 160 -13.76 1.04 7.85
CA LYS A 160 -13.91 0.39 6.53
C LYS A 160 -12.68 -0.50 6.22
N SER A 161 -12.54 -1.63 6.90
CA SER A 161 -11.85 -2.78 6.31
C SER A 161 -12.93 -3.72 5.78
N LEU A 162 -13.22 -3.62 4.47
CA LEU A 162 -14.39 -4.27 3.85
C LEU A 162 -14.09 -5.62 3.22
N ILE A 163 -12.83 -6.09 3.20
CA ILE A 163 -12.49 -7.36 2.58
C ILE A 163 -11.65 -8.22 3.54
N THR A 164 -12.29 -9.23 4.13
CA THR A 164 -11.61 -10.52 4.31
C THR A 164 -11.42 -11.08 2.92
N ALA A 165 -10.18 -11.03 2.41
CA ALA A 165 -9.88 -11.65 1.13
C ALA A 165 -10.29 -13.12 1.18
N HIS A 166 -10.68 -13.70 0.04
CA HIS A 166 -10.97 -15.14 0.00
C HIS A 166 -9.67 -15.89 0.30
N THR A 167 -9.42 -16.19 1.57
CA THR A 167 -8.33 -17.05 1.99
C THR A 167 -8.80 -18.49 1.81
N PRO A 168 -8.16 -19.33 0.98
CA PRO A 168 -8.42 -20.77 0.98
C PRO A 168 -8.31 -21.29 2.42
N THR A 169 -9.22 -22.15 2.86
CA THR A 169 -9.33 -22.61 4.27
C THR A 169 -8.02 -23.17 4.84
N THR A 170 -7.16 -23.74 4.00
CA THR A 170 -5.83 -24.24 4.36
C THR A 170 -4.85 -23.14 4.79
N TRP A 171 -5.02 -21.92 4.29
CA TRP A 171 -4.17 -20.77 4.58
C TRP A 171 -4.69 -19.85 5.69
N ALA A 172 -5.99 -19.87 6.01
CA ALA A 172 -6.53 -19.13 7.15
C ALA A 172 -5.97 -19.66 8.48
N ASP A 173 -5.78 -20.99 8.59
CA ASP A 173 -5.10 -21.61 9.71
C ASP A 173 -3.58 -21.34 9.72
N GLU A 174 -2.99 -21.07 8.55
CA GLU A 174 -1.58 -20.71 8.44
C GLU A 174 -1.33 -19.24 8.84
N SER A 175 -2.23 -18.33 8.51
CA SER A 175 -2.28 -16.95 9.02
C SER A 175 -2.46 -16.91 10.55
N ARG A 176 -3.31 -17.77 11.11
CA ARG A 176 -3.44 -17.90 12.58
C ARG A 176 -2.17 -18.45 13.24
N ARG A 177 -1.49 -19.42 12.62
CA ARG A 177 -0.19 -19.92 13.10
C ARG A 177 0.93 -18.89 12.94
N LEU A 178 0.86 -18.05 11.91
CA LEU A 178 1.74 -16.90 11.69
C LEU A 178 1.67 -15.94 12.88
N GLU A 179 0.46 -15.63 13.32
CA GLU A 179 0.20 -14.75 14.46
C GLU A 179 0.78 -15.27 15.78
N GLU A 180 0.78 -16.59 16.00
CA GLU A 180 1.31 -17.23 17.22
C GLU A 180 2.86 -17.28 17.26
N LEU A 181 3.53 -17.09 16.12
CA LEU A 181 4.98 -17.23 15.97
C LEU A 181 5.75 -15.90 15.98
N LEU A 182 5.07 -14.76 15.95
CA LEU A 182 5.70 -13.43 15.96
C LEU A 182 6.12 -13.05 17.39
N VAL A 183 7.35 -13.39 17.76
CA VAL A 183 7.99 -12.93 19.00
C VAL A 183 8.70 -11.61 18.73
N ILE A 184 8.46 -10.59 19.57
CA ILE A 184 9.16 -9.29 19.45
C ILE A 184 10.66 -9.50 19.73
N ASP A 185 11.49 -9.28 18.70
CA ASP A 185 12.94 -9.47 18.75
C ASP A 185 13.68 -8.12 18.73
N PRO A 186 14.33 -7.68 19.83
CA PRO A 186 14.90 -6.34 19.94
C PRO A 186 16.06 -6.04 18.97
N GLU A 187 16.69 -7.06 18.38
CA GLU A 187 17.86 -6.86 17.51
C GLU A 187 17.44 -6.56 16.07
N LEU A 188 17.69 -5.32 15.61
CA LEU A 188 17.45 -4.92 14.24
C LEU A 188 18.68 -5.18 13.38
N SER A 189 18.49 -5.72 12.18
CA SER A 189 19.56 -5.82 11.19
C SER A 189 19.08 -5.39 9.80
N ALA A 190 20.01 -5.00 8.95
CA ALA A 190 19.72 -4.67 7.56
C ALA A 190 18.98 -5.82 6.86
N VAL A 191 18.01 -5.47 6.03
CA VAL A 191 17.34 -6.42 5.15
C VAL A 191 18.21 -6.59 3.90
N THR A 192 18.46 -7.83 3.49
CA THR A 192 19.27 -8.15 2.31
C THR A 192 18.64 -9.31 1.55
N PRO A 193 18.90 -9.45 0.23
CA PRO A 193 18.37 -10.57 -0.55
C PRO A 193 18.75 -11.94 0.04
N LYS A 194 19.97 -12.07 0.60
CA LYS A 194 20.40 -13.30 1.28
C LYS A 194 19.62 -13.61 2.56
N ARG A 195 19.24 -12.58 3.32
CA ARG A 195 18.43 -12.75 4.54
C ARG A 195 17.00 -13.17 4.19
N ILE A 196 16.45 -12.61 3.11
CA ILE A 196 15.15 -13.03 2.53
C ILE A 196 15.25 -14.48 2.04
N GLU A 197 16.29 -14.84 1.27
CA GLU A 197 16.53 -16.20 0.80
C GLU A 197 16.59 -17.20 1.96
N HIS A 198 17.32 -16.86 3.04
CA HIS A 198 17.43 -17.71 4.21
C HIS A 198 16.07 -17.99 4.86
N ILE A 199 15.22 -16.96 4.98
CA ILE A 199 13.85 -17.10 5.49
C ILE A 199 13.02 -17.98 4.56
N LEU A 200 13.07 -17.73 3.25
CA LEU A 200 12.31 -18.50 2.27
C LEU A 200 12.74 -19.97 2.23
N LYS A 201 14.03 -20.30 2.39
CA LYS A 201 14.51 -21.68 2.50
C LYS A 201 14.06 -22.38 3.78
N ARG A 202 13.93 -21.63 4.88
CA ARG A 202 13.51 -22.16 6.18
C ARG A 202 12.01 -22.43 6.23
N TRP A 203 11.20 -21.58 5.61
CA TRP A 203 9.74 -21.59 5.76
C TRP A 203 8.96 -21.90 4.48
N GLY A 204 9.54 -21.69 3.31
CA GLY A 204 8.90 -21.91 2.02
C GLY A 204 8.98 -23.36 1.53
N PRO A 205 8.33 -23.66 0.39
CA PRO A 205 8.43 -24.97 -0.25
C PRO A 205 9.89 -25.37 -0.51
N ARG A 206 10.23 -26.62 -0.19
CA ARG A 206 11.62 -27.13 -0.20
C ARG A 206 12.30 -27.12 -1.57
N ASN A 207 11.53 -27.00 -2.65
CA ASN A 207 12.00 -27.11 -4.04
C ASN A 207 11.94 -25.77 -4.80
N LEU A 208 11.86 -24.65 -4.09
CA LEU A 208 11.94 -23.34 -4.74
C LEU A 208 13.38 -23.03 -5.17
N GLU A 209 13.52 -22.59 -6.42
CA GLU A 209 14.75 -21.99 -6.91
C GLU A 209 14.74 -20.48 -6.62
N TYR A 210 15.92 -19.95 -6.29
CA TYR A 210 16.12 -18.55 -5.99
C TYR A 210 17.26 -18.00 -6.84
N GLN A 211 17.04 -16.83 -7.43
CA GLN A 211 18.06 -16.11 -8.19
C GLN A 211 18.29 -14.75 -7.56
N ILE A 212 19.49 -14.48 -7.06
CA ILE A 212 19.86 -13.20 -6.47
C ILE A 212 20.63 -12.39 -7.52
N HIS A 213 20.15 -11.18 -7.79
CA HIS A 213 20.77 -10.22 -8.69
C HIS A 213 20.87 -8.85 -7.99
N GLY A 214 22.05 -8.53 -7.46
CA GLY A 214 22.29 -7.27 -6.76
C GLY A 214 21.38 -7.11 -5.53
N SER A 215 20.48 -6.13 -5.56
CA SER A 215 19.51 -5.83 -4.51
C SER A 215 18.18 -6.60 -4.65
N SER A 216 18.10 -7.53 -5.60
CA SER A 216 16.88 -8.27 -5.90
C SER A 216 17.03 -9.77 -5.68
N LEU A 217 15.94 -10.43 -5.27
CA LEU A 217 15.77 -11.88 -5.25
C LEU A 217 14.54 -12.24 -6.07
N LEU A 218 14.67 -13.23 -6.96
CA LEU A 218 13.60 -13.75 -7.80
C LEU A 218 13.31 -15.20 -7.43
N THR A 219 12.02 -15.57 -7.42
CA THR A 219 11.56 -16.94 -7.27
C THR A 219 10.23 -17.14 -7.99
N GLN A 220 9.74 -18.38 -8.08
CA GLN A 220 8.44 -18.69 -8.67
C GLN A 220 7.60 -19.49 -7.69
N LEU A 221 6.41 -19.00 -7.35
CA LEU A 221 5.49 -19.63 -6.41
C LEU A 221 4.08 -19.62 -6.99
N GLY A 222 3.41 -20.78 -6.98
CA GLY A 222 2.04 -20.89 -7.50
C GLY A 222 1.93 -20.50 -8.98
N GLY A 223 2.95 -20.79 -9.80
CA GLY A 223 2.99 -20.39 -11.21
C GLY A 223 3.38 -18.93 -11.45
N ILE A 224 3.34 -18.08 -10.42
CA ILE A 224 3.65 -16.64 -10.51
C ILE A 224 5.12 -16.37 -10.20
N ARG A 225 5.74 -15.49 -10.98
CA ARG A 225 7.08 -14.97 -10.68
C ARG A 225 6.94 -13.90 -9.60
N LEU A 226 7.65 -14.11 -8.49
CA LEU A 226 7.75 -13.14 -7.40
C LEU A 226 9.13 -12.49 -7.42
N SER A 227 9.16 -11.17 -7.34
CA SER A 227 10.37 -10.38 -7.16
C SER A 227 10.38 -9.78 -5.74
N PHE A 228 11.55 -9.80 -5.12
CA PHE A 228 11.82 -9.15 -3.84
C PHE A 228 12.92 -8.13 -4.09
N VAL A 229 12.56 -6.86 -4.20
CA VAL A 229 13.46 -5.79 -4.62
C VAL A 229 13.71 -4.84 -3.45
N ILE A 230 14.97 -4.65 -3.09
CA ILE A 230 15.36 -3.58 -2.18
C ILE A 230 15.66 -2.33 -3.01
N THR A 231 14.85 -1.30 -2.83
CA THR A 231 14.92 -0.06 -3.61
C THR A 231 14.86 1.18 -2.73
N ALA A 232 15.43 2.28 -3.22
CA ALA A 232 15.27 3.58 -2.62
C ALA A 232 13.88 4.14 -2.95
N ILE A 233 13.27 4.83 -1.99
CA ILE A 233 11.89 5.33 -2.11
C ILE A 233 11.88 6.76 -2.64
N ALA A 234 12.80 7.58 -2.13
CA ALA A 234 12.88 8.98 -2.48
C ALA A 234 14.36 9.40 -2.59
N PRO A 235 15.11 8.88 -3.58
CA PRO A 235 16.57 9.01 -3.63
C PRO A 235 17.04 10.46 -3.70
N ASN A 236 16.20 11.37 -4.20
CA ASN A 236 16.49 12.80 -4.32
C ASN A 236 16.27 13.59 -3.02
N THR A 237 15.45 13.08 -2.09
CA THR A 237 15.06 13.80 -0.86
C THR A 237 15.57 13.11 0.40
N ASP A 238 15.65 11.78 0.43
CA ASP A 238 16.27 11.01 1.50
C ASP A 238 17.07 9.81 0.93
N PRO A 239 18.41 9.91 0.85
CA PRO A 239 19.26 8.84 0.31
C PRO A 239 19.31 7.59 1.21
N HIS A 240 18.73 7.64 2.40
CA HIS A 240 18.66 6.53 3.34
C HIS A 240 17.26 5.90 3.43
N SER A 241 16.30 6.36 2.63
CA SER A 241 14.96 5.78 2.60
C SER A 241 14.91 4.57 1.66
N PHE A 242 14.80 3.37 2.26
CA PHE A 242 14.74 2.10 1.54
C PHE A 242 13.48 1.31 1.89
N ALA A 243 12.92 0.67 0.87
CA ALA A 243 11.85 -0.31 0.97
C ALA A 243 12.29 -1.67 0.45
N LEU A 244 11.70 -2.72 1.02
CA LEU A 244 11.54 -4.01 0.37
C LEU A 244 10.20 -4.01 -0.36
N VAL A 245 10.23 -4.15 -1.68
CA VAL A 245 9.05 -4.33 -2.52
C VAL A 245 8.94 -5.80 -2.88
N VAL A 246 7.80 -6.39 -2.56
CA VAL A 246 7.43 -7.73 -3.04
C VAL A 246 6.44 -7.53 -4.18
N GLU A 247 6.79 -8.01 -5.36
CA GLU A 247 6.02 -7.76 -6.57
C GLU A 247 5.72 -9.05 -7.34
N ALA A 248 4.52 -9.10 -7.90
CA ALA A 248 4.13 -10.05 -8.93
C ALA A 248 3.63 -9.28 -10.15
N ASP A 249 4.05 -9.74 -11.33
CA ASP A 249 3.53 -9.26 -12.60
C ASP A 249 2.85 -10.39 -13.35
N TRP A 250 1.75 -10.08 -14.02
CA TRP A 250 1.22 -10.93 -15.07
C TRP A 250 0.72 -10.11 -16.27
N GLU A 251 0.62 -10.77 -17.41
CA GLU A 251 0.11 -10.21 -18.65
C GLU A 251 -1.20 -10.93 -18.97
N PRO A 252 -2.37 -10.34 -18.67
CA PRO A 252 -3.64 -10.93 -19.05
C PRO A 252 -3.78 -10.92 -20.57
N ASP A 253 -4.40 -11.98 -21.12
CA ASP A 253 -4.73 -12.10 -22.55
C ASP A 253 -5.92 -11.19 -22.91
N LEU A 254 -5.68 -9.87 -22.85
CA LEU A 254 -6.64 -8.78 -23.06
C LEU A 254 -6.15 -7.81 -24.13
N VAL A 255 -7.09 -7.12 -24.79
CA VAL A 255 -6.79 -6.20 -25.90
C VAL A 255 -6.64 -4.76 -25.37
N PRO A 256 -5.46 -4.12 -25.49
CA PRO A 256 -5.20 -2.81 -24.86
C PRO A 256 -6.20 -1.70 -25.21
N ILE A 257 -6.62 -1.60 -26.47
CA ILE A 257 -7.50 -0.52 -26.95
C ILE A 257 -8.93 -0.62 -26.38
N GLY A 258 -9.36 -1.80 -25.93
CA GLY A 258 -10.71 -2.03 -25.39
C GLY A 258 -10.75 -2.33 -23.89
N ASP A 259 -9.68 -2.94 -23.36
CA ASP A 259 -9.68 -3.49 -22.01
C ASP A 259 -8.86 -2.66 -21.01
N SER A 260 -8.10 -1.64 -21.44
CA SER A 260 -7.25 -0.84 -20.53
C SER A 260 -8.06 -0.12 -19.46
N VAL A 261 -9.16 0.54 -19.83
CA VAL A 261 -10.05 1.25 -18.89
C VAL A 261 -10.70 0.26 -17.92
N ARG A 262 -11.15 -0.90 -18.42
CA ARG A 262 -11.73 -1.95 -17.58
C ARG A 262 -10.69 -2.49 -16.59
N MET A 263 -9.48 -2.77 -17.05
CA MET A 263 -8.41 -3.26 -16.17
C MET A 263 -8.01 -2.21 -15.13
N PHE A 264 -7.97 -0.94 -15.51
CA PHE A 264 -7.76 0.16 -14.57
C PHE A 264 -8.83 0.19 -13.49
N GLN A 265 -10.11 0.07 -13.86
CA GLN A 265 -11.22 0.02 -12.89
C GLN A 265 -11.08 -1.14 -11.92
N ILE A 266 -10.80 -2.35 -12.42
CA ILE A 266 -10.56 -3.55 -11.59
C ILE A 266 -9.39 -3.31 -10.61
N CYS A 267 -8.26 -2.76 -11.07
CA CYS A 267 -7.13 -2.40 -10.20
C CYS A 267 -7.51 -1.32 -9.18
N ASN A 268 -8.29 -0.32 -9.57
CA ASN A 268 -8.72 0.77 -8.70
C ASN A 268 -9.67 0.28 -7.60
N GLU A 269 -10.62 -0.60 -7.92
CA GLU A 269 -11.52 -1.25 -6.96
C GLU A 269 -10.76 -2.17 -5.98
N TRP A 270 -9.77 -2.91 -6.48
CA TRP A 270 -8.85 -3.64 -5.60
C TRP A 270 -8.10 -2.69 -4.66
N ASN A 271 -7.56 -1.59 -5.20
CA ASN A 271 -6.85 -0.61 -4.39
C ASN A 271 -7.76 0.04 -3.36
N GLU A 272 -9.03 0.32 -3.66
CA GLU A 272 -9.98 0.88 -2.70
C GLU A 272 -10.20 -0.05 -1.50
N SER A 273 -10.22 -1.35 -1.77
CA SER A 273 -10.62 -2.37 -0.81
C SER A 273 -9.48 -3.05 -0.05
N SER A 274 -8.29 -3.15 -0.64
CA SER A 274 -7.09 -3.67 0.04
C SER A 274 -6.55 -2.65 1.05
N VAL A 275 -5.88 -3.13 2.09
CA VAL A 275 -5.25 -2.29 3.12
C VAL A 275 -3.78 -2.03 2.79
N SER A 276 -3.08 -3.03 2.24
CA SER A 276 -1.62 -2.99 2.10
C SER A 276 -1.09 -3.27 0.69
N VAL A 277 -1.91 -3.80 -0.21
CA VAL A 277 -1.50 -4.13 -1.57
C VAL A 277 -1.90 -3.02 -2.52
N LYS A 278 -1.02 -2.79 -3.49
CA LYS A 278 -1.25 -1.91 -4.62
C LYS A 278 -1.26 -2.72 -5.91
N ALA A 279 -2.31 -2.54 -6.72
CA ALA A 279 -2.42 -3.04 -8.07
C ALA A 279 -2.34 -1.89 -9.07
N ALA A 280 -1.61 -2.07 -10.17
CA ALA A 280 -1.51 -1.10 -11.25
C ALA A 280 -1.53 -1.85 -12.59
N CYS A 281 -2.26 -1.32 -13.56
CA CYS A 281 -2.20 -1.80 -14.94
C CYS A 281 -1.37 -0.84 -15.78
N HIS A 282 -0.47 -1.39 -16.60
CA HIS A 282 0.42 -0.67 -17.49
C HIS A 282 0.12 -1.09 -18.92
N THR A 283 0.05 -0.12 -19.83
CA THR A 283 -0.06 -0.40 -21.26
C THR A 283 1.26 -0.05 -21.93
N ASN A 284 1.88 -1.01 -22.61
CA ASN A 284 3.00 -0.70 -23.50
C ASN A 284 2.47 -0.37 -24.90
N GLY A 285 1.77 0.77 -25.01
CA GLY A 285 1.05 1.13 -26.23
C GLY A 285 -0.07 0.14 -26.56
N THR A 286 -0.08 -0.37 -27.80
CA THR A 286 -1.14 -1.28 -28.30
C THR A 286 -0.80 -2.76 -28.18
N GLU A 287 0.33 -3.12 -27.58
CA GLU A 287 0.85 -4.50 -27.64
C GLU A 287 0.29 -5.39 -26.54
N ALA A 288 0.32 -4.95 -25.29
CA ALA A 288 -0.14 -5.73 -24.15
C ALA A 288 -0.51 -4.85 -22.95
N ILE A 289 -1.41 -5.39 -22.12
CA ILE A 289 -1.66 -4.89 -20.76
C ILE A 289 -0.82 -5.73 -19.81
N ARG A 290 -0.01 -5.10 -18.96
CA ARG A 290 0.66 -5.76 -17.83
C ARG A 290 -0.01 -5.30 -16.55
N VAL A 291 -0.27 -6.21 -15.63
CA VAL A 291 -0.74 -5.86 -14.29
C VAL A 291 0.36 -6.19 -13.29
N SER A 292 0.74 -5.19 -12.49
CA SER A 292 1.69 -5.33 -11.39
C SER A 292 0.96 -5.23 -10.07
N VAL A 293 1.34 -6.11 -9.14
CA VAL A 293 0.80 -6.17 -7.79
C VAL A 293 1.97 -6.09 -6.83
N THR A 294 1.95 -5.10 -5.95
CA THR A 294 3.07 -4.77 -5.07
C THR A 294 2.62 -4.69 -3.61
N ASN A 295 3.48 -5.17 -2.71
CA ASN A 295 3.39 -4.95 -1.28
C ASN A 295 4.72 -4.37 -0.80
N THR A 296 4.66 -3.19 -0.17
CA THR A 296 5.84 -2.40 0.20
C THR A 296 6.08 -2.44 1.70
N ILE A 297 7.31 -2.74 2.10
CA ILE A 297 7.74 -2.83 3.50
C ILE A 297 8.88 -1.83 3.72
N LEU A 298 8.74 -0.95 4.70
CA LEU A 298 9.82 -0.01 5.05
C LEU A 298 10.92 -0.70 5.82
N ILE A 299 12.17 -0.52 5.38
CA ILE A 299 13.34 -1.24 5.92
C ILE A 299 14.48 -0.30 6.31
N ARG A 300 14.25 1.03 6.34
CA ARG A 300 15.25 2.06 6.68
C ARG A 300 16.05 1.75 7.93
N HIS A 301 15.37 1.33 9.00
CA HIS A 301 16.00 1.03 10.29
C HIS A 301 16.34 -0.45 10.48
N GLY A 302 16.28 -1.23 9.39
CA GLY A 302 16.34 -2.69 9.46
C GLY A 302 15.09 -3.30 10.07
N LEU A 303 15.08 -4.64 10.10
CA LEU A 303 14.02 -5.45 10.71
C LEU A 303 14.64 -6.53 11.59
N GLY A 304 14.01 -6.82 12.73
CA GLY A 304 14.28 -8.01 13.53
C GLY A 304 13.87 -9.29 12.81
N GLU A 305 14.26 -10.46 13.30
CA GLU A 305 13.98 -11.73 12.61
C GLU A 305 12.48 -11.96 12.45
N ALA A 306 11.70 -11.75 13.51
CA ALA A 306 10.24 -11.90 13.49
C ALA A 306 9.56 -10.86 12.58
N GLN A 307 10.00 -9.60 12.60
CA GLN A 307 9.49 -8.56 11.71
C GLN A 307 9.68 -8.94 10.24
N LEU A 308 10.88 -9.41 9.86
CA LEU A 308 11.18 -9.78 8.49
C LEU A 308 10.43 -11.05 8.04
N ILE A 309 10.35 -12.08 8.90
CA ILE A 309 9.57 -13.29 8.60
C ILE A 309 8.10 -12.94 8.40
N GLY A 310 7.52 -12.17 9.33
CA GLY A 310 6.13 -11.74 9.24
C GLY A 310 5.86 -10.94 7.97
N ALA A 311 6.68 -9.92 7.72
CA ALA A 311 6.53 -9.05 6.55
C ALA A 311 6.64 -9.81 5.23
N VAL A 312 7.64 -10.70 5.07
CA VAL A 312 7.80 -11.51 3.84
C VAL A 312 6.61 -12.45 3.63
N ARG A 313 6.11 -13.11 4.68
CA ARG A 313 4.98 -14.04 4.56
C ARG A 313 3.68 -13.31 4.23
N VAL A 314 3.40 -12.20 4.93
CA VAL A 314 2.24 -11.35 4.66
C VAL A 314 2.29 -10.80 3.24
N ALA A 315 3.45 -10.31 2.80
CA ALA A 315 3.60 -9.76 1.46
C ALA A 315 3.36 -10.81 0.37
N ILE A 316 3.92 -12.02 0.49
CA ILE A 316 3.65 -13.12 -0.45
C ILE A 316 2.16 -13.47 -0.47
N HIS A 317 1.55 -13.60 0.71
CA HIS A 317 0.13 -13.94 0.84
C HIS A 317 -0.75 -12.91 0.14
N ASN A 318 -0.55 -11.63 0.48
CA ASN A 318 -1.38 -10.55 -0.02
C ASN A 318 -1.18 -10.35 -1.53
N VAL A 319 0.06 -10.43 -2.03
CA VAL A 319 0.36 -10.33 -3.46
C VAL A 319 -0.28 -11.46 -4.25
N LEU A 320 -0.13 -12.72 -3.81
CA LEU A 320 -0.74 -13.84 -4.53
C LEU A 320 -2.26 -13.80 -4.48
N THR A 321 -2.85 -13.41 -3.35
CA THR A 321 -4.31 -13.26 -3.21
C THR A 321 -4.87 -12.16 -4.13
N ALA A 322 -4.13 -11.06 -4.29
CA ALA A 322 -4.47 -10.00 -5.23
C ALA A 322 -4.39 -10.49 -6.67
N VAL A 323 -3.30 -11.15 -7.08
CA VAL A 323 -3.17 -11.71 -8.44
C VAL A 323 -4.29 -12.71 -8.73
N ASP A 324 -4.63 -13.58 -7.78
CA ASP A 324 -5.74 -14.53 -7.89
C ASP A 324 -7.07 -13.82 -8.14
N SER A 325 -7.42 -12.86 -7.28
CA SER A 325 -8.68 -12.12 -7.36
C SER A 325 -8.80 -11.31 -8.65
N LEU A 326 -7.75 -10.53 -8.96
CA LEU A 326 -7.71 -9.69 -10.16
C LEU A 326 -7.74 -10.52 -11.44
N SER A 327 -7.07 -11.66 -11.49
CA SER A 327 -7.08 -12.53 -12.67
C SER A 327 -8.42 -13.21 -12.90
N ILE A 328 -9.10 -13.66 -11.83
CA ILE A 328 -10.47 -14.20 -11.91
C ILE A 328 -11.42 -13.13 -12.42
N GLU A 329 -11.32 -11.90 -11.90
CA GLU A 329 -12.21 -10.81 -12.30
C GLU A 329 -11.97 -10.34 -13.74
N ALA A 330 -10.70 -10.26 -14.14
CA ALA A 330 -10.32 -9.84 -15.49
C ALA A 330 -10.64 -10.90 -16.55
N THR A 331 -10.32 -12.18 -16.28
CA THR A 331 -10.26 -13.26 -17.28
C THR A 331 -11.17 -14.46 -17.01
N GLY A 332 -11.80 -14.51 -15.83
CA GLY A 332 -12.61 -15.65 -15.38
C GLY A 332 -11.82 -16.84 -14.82
N ASN A 333 -10.48 -16.78 -14.83
CA ASN A 333 -9.61 -17.85 -14.36
C ASN A 333 -8.53 -17.31 -13.41
N SER A 334 -8.16 -18.11 -12.41
CA SER A 334 -7.02 -17.79 -11.56
C SER A 334 -5.71 -18.04 -12.28
N MET A 335 -4.81 -17.05 -12.21
CA MET A 335 -3.41 -17.19 -12.62
C MET A 335 -2.54 -17.87 -11.54
N VAL A 336 -3.04 -18.01 -10.31
CA VAL A 336 -2.30 -18.59 -9.19
C VAL A 336 -2.65 -20.07 -9.06
N HIS A 337 -1.64 -20.92 -9.24
CA HIS A 337 -1.74 -22.35 -8.99
C HIS A 337 -1.60 -22.63 -7.49
N TRP A 338 -2.68 -22.43 -6.75
CA TRP A 338 -2.73 -22.78 -5.34
C TRP A 338 -2.49 -24.28 -5.14
N PRO A 339 -1.59 -24.69 -4.23
CA PRO A 339 -1.47 -26.09 -3.85
C PRO A 339 -2.79 -26.53 -3.18
N LEU A 340 -3.47 -27.51 -3.80
CA LEU A 340 -4.67 -28.17 -3.26
C LEU A 340 -4.38 -28.92 -1.96
#